data_AF-A0A3A4R6P4-F1
#
_entry.id   AF-A0A3A4R6P4-F1
#
_cell.length_a   1.000
_cell.length_b   1.000
_cell.length_c   1.000
_cell.angle_alpha   90.00
_cell.angle_beta   90.00
_cell.angle_gamma   90.00
#
_symmetry.space_group_name_H-M   'P 1'
#
loop_
_entity.id
_entity.type
_entity.pdbx_description
1 polymer ?
#
loop_
_entity_poly.entity_id
_entity_poly.type
_entity_poly.pdbx_seq_one_letter_code
_entity_poly.pdbx_strand_id
1 'polypeptide(L)'
;MFLKKRNIISMIMILCLSTIFAQGQMQQDQSSEAQLLFQEYNQLNQQIQQLQQQAMNDENIAQKGEALDKEITDAMVKNNPEIKKSLDKRDNIISQYQAAEQSGDQQKMQSLGQEFQSVSQIIQTEQQKVIQQPEIGSHLQEFETLVMQKMEAINPETPQLLSKLEQLRNKLMTMQQQQPNQN
;
A
#
# COMPACT_ATOMS: atom_id res chain seq x y z
N MET A 1 3.42 4.04 -31.65
CA MET A 1 3.15 5.16 -30.72
C MET A 1 2.13 4.70 -29.66
N PHE A 2 2.45 3.67 -28.87
CA PHE A 2 1.50 2.96 -27.99
C PHE A 2 2.15 2.47 -26.67
N LEU A 3 3.02 3.28 -26.05
CA LEU A 3 3.64 2.97 -24.75
C LEU A 3 3.68 4.21 -23.85
N LYS A 4 2.51 4.81 -23.58
CA LYS A 4 2.38 5.95 -22.65
C LYS A 4 1.11 5.94 -21.80
N LYS A 5 0.54 4.76 -21.53
CA LYS A 5 -0.29 4.59 -20.32
C LYS A 5 0.69 4.36 -19.17
N ARG A 6 1.19 5.46 -18.61
CA ARG A 6 2.05 5.44 -17.43
C ARG A 6 1.20 4.82 -16.30
N ASN A 7 1.53 3.59 -15.92
CA ASN A 7 1.10 2.95 -14.68
C ASN A 7 1.66 3.76 -13.49
N ILE A 8 1.09 4.93 -13.20
CA ILE A 8 1.44 5.76 -12.03
C ILE A 8 0.42 5.58 -10.89
N ILE A 9 -0.71 4.91 -11.14
CA ILE A 9 -1.74 4.59 -10.13
C ILE A 9 -1.35 3.34 -9.30
N SER A 10 -0.07 3.24 -8.90
CA SER A 10 0.45 2.10 -8.10
C SER A 10 1.35 2.55 -6.95
N MET A 11 1.08 3.70 -6.33
CA MET A 11 1.89 4.18 -5.20
C MET A 11 1.09 4.53 -3.94
N ILE A 12 -0.06 3.90 -3.76
CA ILE A 12 -0.56 3.52 -2.42
C ILE A 12 -0.56 1.99 -2.37
N MET A 13 0.54 1.38 -2.80
CA MET A 13 0.78 -0.03 -2.53
C MET A 13 1.21 -0.10 -1.06
N ILE A 14 0.24 -0.46 -0.21
CA ILE A 14 0.46 -0.86 1.17
C ILE A 14 1.72 -1.71 1.20
N LEU A 15 2.68 -1.28 2.03
CA LEU A 15 3.91 -1.97 2.34
C LEU A 15 3.57 -3.41 2.77
N CYS A 16 3.49 -4.34 1.82
CA CYS A 16 3.59 -5.76 2.11
C CYS A 16 5.05 -5.98 2.50
N LEU A 17 5.34 -5.80 3.78
CA LEU A 17 6.52 -6.38 4.43
C LEU A 17 6.47 -7.88 4.17
N SER A 18 7.05 -8.32 3.07
CA SER A 18 7.42 -9.71 2.84
C SER A 18 8.59 -10.01 3.77
N THR A 19 8.26 -10.28 5.03
CA THR A 19 9.17 -10.94 5.95
C THR A 19 9.63 -12.23 5.29
N ILE A 20 10.93 -12.31 5.06
CA ILE A 20 11.63 -13.55 4.72
C ILE A 20 11.32 -14.52 5.86
N PHE A 21 10.40 -15.46 5.62
CA PHE A 21 10.17 -16.58 6.51
C PHE A 21 11.42 -17.45 6.46
N ALA A 22 12.32 -17.22 7.41
CA ALA A 22 13.22 -18.27 7.85
C ALA A 22 12.34 -19.46 8.23
N GLN A 23 12.48 -20.58 7.51
CA GLN A 23 11.97 -21.90 7.88
C GLN A 23 12.65 -22.34 9.19
N GLY A 24 12.35 -21.66 10.29
CA GLY A 24 12.56 -22.14 11.63
C GLY A 24 11.25 -22.80 12.06
N GLN A 25 11.33 -24.07 12.44
CA GLN A 25 10.24 -24.91 12.91
C GLN A 25 9.47 -24.25 14.09
N MET A 26 8.58 -23.30 13.83
CA MET A 26 7.64 -22.83 14.84
C MET A 26 6.49 -23.83 14.93
N GLN A 27 6.70 -24.75 15.87
CA GLN A 27 5.71 -25.39 16.75
C GLN A 27 4.33 -25.67 16.13
N GLN A 28 4.19 -26.95 15.80
CA GLN A 28 3.06 -27.71 15.28
C GLN A 28 1.80 -27.75 16.20
N ASP A 29 1.64 -26.77 17.10
CA ASP A 29 0.51 -26.67 18.06
C ASP A 29 -0.21 -25.31 18.02
N GLN A 30 -0.02 -24.50 16.96
CA GLN A 30 -1.02 -23.47 16.68
C GLN A 30 -2.37 -24.17 16.47
N SER A 31 -3.36 -23.82 17.30
CA SER A 31 -4.70 -24.39 17.23
C SER A 31 -5.21 -24.35 15.78
N SER A 32 -5.83 -25.45 15.34
CA SER A 32 -6.45 -25.56 14.01
C SER A 32 -7.35 -24.36 13.67
N GLU A 33 -7.93 -23.73 14.68
CA GLU A 33 -8.73 -22.51 14.58
C GLU A 33 -7.93 -21.29 14.08
N ALA A 34 -6.73 -21.03 14.61
CA ALA A 34 -5.92 -19.89 14.18
C ALA A 34 -5.54 -19.98 12.69
N GLN A 35 -5.22 -21.19 12.24
CA GLN A 35 -4.89 -21.46 10.83
C GLN A 35 -6.10 -21.22 9.92
N LEU A 36 -7.29 -21.68 10.33
CA LEU A 36 -8.53 -21.47 9.56
C LEU A 36 -8.88 -19.98 9.47
N LEU A 37 -8.80 -19.23 10.58
CA LEU A 37 -9.04 -17.79 10.58
C LEU A 37 -8.05 -17.04 9.69
N PHE A 38 -6.79 -17.44 9.68
CA PHE A 38 -5.77 -16.85 8.82
C PHE A 38 -6.03 -17.15 7.33
N GLN A 39 -6.43 -18.38 6.99
CA GLN A 39 -6.83 -18.73 5.63
C GLN A 39 -8.03 -17.89 5.16
N GLU A 40 -9.07 -17.79 5.99
CA GLU A 40 -10.26 -17.01 5.69
C GLU A 40 -9.94 -15.51 5.52
N TYR A 41 -9.10 -14.96 6.40
CA TYR A 41 -8.62 -13.58 6.30
C TYR A 41 -7.90 -13.33 4.96
N ASN A 42 -6.99 -14.22 4.56
CA ASN A 42 -6.26 -14.08 3.31
C ASN A 42 -7.18 -14.15 2.08
N GLN A 43 -8.17 -15.05 2.08
CA GLN A 43 -9.14 -15.15 1.00
C GLN A 43 -9.96 -13.86 0.87
N LEU A 44 -10.50 -13.35 1.98
CA LEU A 44 -11.25 -12.09 1.99
C LEU A 44 -10.40 -10.90 1.56
N ASN A 45 -9.16 -10.82 2.06
CA ASN A 45 -8.25 -9.75 1.68
C ASN A 45 -7.95 -9.76 0.17
N GLN A 46 -7.73 -10.94 -0.43
CA GLN A 46 -7.56 -11.07 -1.89
C GLN A 46 -8.81 -10.63 -2.66
N GLN A 47 -10.01 -11.03 -2.21
CA GLN A 47 -11.26 -10.60 -2.84
C GLN A 47 -11.44 -9.08 -2.78
N ILE A 48 -11.19 -8.47 -1.63
CA ILE A 48 -11.28 -7.02 -1.44
C ILE A 48 -10.25 -6.29 -2.31
N GLN A 49 -9.02 -6.78 -2.40
CA GLN A 49 -7.99 -6.21 -3.28
C GLN A 49 -8.41 -6.25 -4.76
N GLN A 50 -9.03 -7.35 -5.21
CA GLN A 50 -9.54 -7.44 -6.58
C GLN A 50 -10.68 -6.43 -6.83
N LEU A 51 -11.61 -6.27 -5.88
CA LEU A 51 -12.68 -5.27 -5.98
C LEU A 51 -12.11 -3.85 -6.01
N GLN A 52 -11.14 -3.54 -5.15
CA GLN A 52 -10.46 -2.26 -5.15
C GLN A 52 -9.76 -2.00 -6.48
N GLN A 53 -9.04 -2.98 -7.03
CA GLN A 53 -8.39 -2.85 -8.34
C GLN A 53 -9.41 -2.60 -9.46
N GLN A 54 -10.53 -3.31 -9.45
CA GLN A 54 -11.61 -3.08 -10.43
C GLN A 54 -12.26 -1.70 -10.27
N ALA A 55 -12.46 -1.23 -9.05
CA ALA A 55 -12.96 0.11 -8.78
C ALA A 55 -11.98 1.18 -9.27
N MET A 56 -10.68 1.00 -9.04
CA MET A 56 -9.62 1.90 -9.51
C MET A 56 -9.44 1.92 -11.03
N ASN A 57 -9.94 0.91 -11.75
CA ASN A 57 -9.97 0.90 -13.22
C ASN A 57 -11.11 1.74 -13.81
N ASP A 58 -12.03 2.26 -12.98
CA ASP A 58 -13.04 3.22 -13.41
C ASP A 58 -12.36 4.55 -13.81
N GLU A 59 -12.69 5.07 -14.99
CA GLU A 59 -12.01 6.25 -15.55
C GLU A 59 -12.15 7.49 -14.66
N ASN A 60 -13.32 7.71 -14.06
CA ASN A 60 -13.55 8.87 -13.20
C ASN A 60 -12.76 8.75 -11.89
N ILE A 61 -12.69 7.55 -11.31
CA ILE A 61 -11.84 7.29 -10.13
C ILE A 61 -10.37 7.49 -10.48
N ALA A 62 -9.90 6.94 -11.59
CA ALA A 62 -8.52 7.10 -12.02
C ALA A 62 -8.14 8.59 -12.17
N GLN A 63 -8.98 9.39 -12.84
CA GLN A 63 -8.76 10.82 -13.00
C GLN A 63 -8.74 11.58 -11.66
N LYS A 64 -9.65 11.25 -10.75
CA LYS A 64 -9.67 11.85 -9.40
C LYS A 64 -8.45 11.45 -8.56
N GLY A 65 -7.99 10.20 -8.69
CA GLY A 65 -6.78 9.73 -8.04
C GLY A 65 -5.54 10.47 -8.53
N GLU A 66 -5.42 10.67 -9.85
CA GLU A 66 -4.31 11.46 -10.44
C GLU A 66 -4.35 12.93 -9.99
N ALA A 67 -5.54 13.54 -9.91
CA ALA A 67 -5.70 14.91 -9.42
C ALA A 67 -5.28 15.04 -7.96
N LEU A 68 -5.71 14.10 -7.10
CA LEU A 68 -5.37 14.08 -5.68
C LEU A 68 -3.88 13.83 -5.44
N ASP A 69 -3.26 12.90 -6.18
CA ASP A 69 -1.81 12.66 -6.10
C ASP A 69 -0.99 13.91 -6.46
N LYS A 70 -1.42 14.63 -7.50
CA LYS A 70 -0.82 15.91 -7.89
C LYS A 70 -0.98 16.96 -6.78
N GLU A 71 -2.17 17.07 -6.20
CA GLU A 71 -2.46 18.02 -5.13
C GLU A 71 -1.60 17.77 -3.89
N ILE A 72 -1.49 16.51 -3.46
CA ILE A 72 -0.61 16.11 -2.35
C ILE A 72 0.85 16.43 -2.68
N THR A 73 1.29 16.15 -3.91
CA THR A 73 2.66 16.45 -4.35
C THR A 73 2.95 17.95 -4.34
N ASP A 74 2.04 18.76 -4.87
CA ASP A 74 2.17 20.23 -4.88
C ASP A 74 2.17 20.77 -3.45
N ALA A 75 1.33 20.25 -2.57
CA ALA A 75 1.29 20.63 -1.16
C ALA A 75 2.58 20.25 -0.42
N MET A 76 3.17 19.08 -0.71
CA MET A 76 4.49 18.71 -0.16
C MET A 76 5.56 19.70 -0.60
N VAL A 77 5.63 20.04 -1.89
CA VAL A 77 6.62 20.98 -2.43
C VAL A 77 6.42 22.39 -1.88
N LYS A 78 5.16 22.81 -1.73
CA LYS A 78 4.82 24.09 -1.12
C LYS A 78 5.25 24.18 0.34
N ASN A 79 5.05 23.11 1.12
CA ASN A 79 5.48 23.05 2.52
C ASN A 79 7.00 22.96 2.67
N ASN A 80 7.65 22.19 1.80
CA ASN A 80 9.08 21.95 1.83
C ASN A 80 9.63 21.89 0.39
N PRO A 81 10.17 22.99 -0.15
CA PRO A 81 10.69 23.02 -1.52
C PRO A 81 11.81 22.02 -1.81
N GLU A 82 12.59 21.64 -0.78
CA GLU A 82 13.65 20.65 -0.90
C GLU A 82 13.10 19.22 -1.15
N ILE A 83 11.82 18.96 -0.85
CA ILE A 83 11.20 17.67 -1.11
C ILE A 83 11.18 17.34 -2.61
N LYS A 84 11.20 18.37 -3.47
CA LYS A 84 11.26 18.18 -4.92
C LYS A 84 12.50 17.40 -5.33
N LYS A 85 13.66 17.69 -4.71
CA LYS A 85 14.90 16.94 -4.95
C LYS A 85 14.76 15.48 -4.52
N SER A 86 14.10 15.21 -3.40
CA SER A 86 13.84 13.85 -2.92
C SER A 86 12.92 13.08 -3.86
N LEU A 87 11.84 13.71 -4.36
CA LEU A 87 10.94 13.12 -5.35
C LEU A 87 11.68 12.78 -6.65
N ASP A 88 12.45 13.72 -7.20
CA ASP A 88 13.23 13.51 -8.43
C ASP A 88 14.29 12.41 -8.24
N LYS A 89 14.93 12.39 -7.07
CA LYS A 89 15.91 11.37 -6.71
C LYS A 89 15.27 9.98 -6.61
N ARG A 90 14.08 9.85 -6.02
CA ARG A 90 13.33 8.59 -5.96
C ARG A 90 13.05 8.04 -7.36
N ASP A 91 12.54 8.88 -8.25
CA ASP A 91 12.22 8.48 -9.63
C ASP A 91 13.48 8.03 -10.39
N ASN A 92 14.61 8.71 -10.18
CA ASN A 92 15.89 8.33 -10.73
C ASN A 92 16.40 6.98 -10.19
N ILE A 93 16.26 6.73 -8.88
CA ILE A 93 16.63 5.45 -8.26
C ILE A 93 15.81 4.30 -8.85
N ILE A 94 14.50 4.47 -9.04
CA ILE A 94 13.64 3.45 -9.66
C ILE A 94 14.13 3.10 -11.07
N SER A 95 14.43 4.11 -11.88
CA SER A 95 14.96 3.89 -13.24
C SER A 95 16.31 3.18 -13.22
N GLN A 96 17.21 3.53 -12.31
CA GLN A 96 18.51 2.84 -12.18
C GLN A 96 18.34 1.41 -11.66
N TYR A 97 17.37 1.17 -10.78
CA TYR A 97 17.13 -0.15 -10.21
C TYR A 97 16.64 -1.12 -11.29
N GLN A 98 15.70 -0.70 -12.13
CA GLN A 98 15.24 -1.48 -13.29
C GLN A 98 16.37 -1.81 -14.27
N ALA A 99 17.27 -0.85 -14.52
CA ALA A 99 18.44 -1.10 -15.37
C ALA A 99 19.40 -2.11 -14.73
N ALA A 100 19.67 -2.00 -13.43
CA ALA A 100 20.53 -2.93 -12.70
C ALA A 100 19.94 -4.34 -12.62
N GLU A 101 18.61 -4.45 -12.47
CA GLU A 101 17.88 -5.72 -12.51
C GLU A 101 18.06 -6.41 -13.88
N GLN A 102 17.90 -5.67 -14.98
CA GLN A 102 18.10 -6.19 -16.33
C GLN A 102 19.54 -6.63 -16.60
N SER A 103 20.53 -5.99 -15.97
CA SER A 103 21.95 -6.35 -16.11
C SER A 103 22.43 -7.38 -15.08
N GLY A 104 21.57 -7.80 -14.13
CA GLY A 104 21.95 -8.70 -13.03
C GLY A 104 22.96 -8.09 -12.05
N ASP A 105 23.05 -6.76 -11.95
CA ASP A 105 23.99 -6.07 -11.06
C ASP A 105 23.43 -6.00 -9.62
N GLN A 106 23.58 -7.10 -8.90
CA GLN A 106 23.08 -7.25 -7.54
C GLN A 106 23.67 -6.21 -6.57
N GLN A 107 24.94 -5.85 -6.72
CA GLN A 107 25.60 -4.87 -5.86
C GLN A 107 24.98 -3.48 -6.04
N LYS A 108 24.75 -3.08 -7.29
CA LYS A 108 24.09 -1.81 -7.60
C LYS A 108 22.64 -1.82 -7.10
N MET A 109 21.90 -2.91 -7.28
CA MET A 109 20.54 -3.06 -6.75
C MET A 109 20.50 -2.90 -5.22
N GLN A 110 21.44 -3.53 -4.49
CA GLN A 110 21.53 -3.40 -3.03
C GLN A 110 21.79 -1.96 -2.60
N SER A 111 22.74 -1.27 -3.25
CA SER A 111 23.06 0.13 -2.97
C SER A 111 21.87 1.06 -3.24
N LEU A 112 21.20 0.88 -4.39
CA LEU A 112 20.00 1.65 -4.74
C LEU A 112 18.84 1.40 -3.77
N GLY A 113 18.70 0.16 -3.26
CA GLY A 113 17.69 -0.17 -2.25
C GLY A 113 17.87 0.63 -0.96
N GLN A 114 19.10 0.77 -0.47
CA GLN A 114 19.40 1.59 0.72
C GLN A 114 19.10 3.07 0.47
N GLU A 115 19.47 3.57 -0.70
CA GLU A 115 19.22 4.96 -1.08
C GLU A 115 17.72 5.25 -1.22
N PHE A 116 16.97 4.32 -1.83
CA PHE A 116 15.52 4.38 -1.96
C PHE A 116 14.84 4.45 -0.58
N GLN A 117 15.28 3.63 0.38
CA GLN A 117 14.72 3.62 1.74
C GLN A 117 14.91 4.98 2.42
N SER A 118 16.12 5.55 2.35
CA SER A 118 16.40 6.86 2.96
C SER A 118 15.56 7.98 2.35
N VAL A 119 15.47 8.03 1.01
CA VAL A 119 14.65 9.03 0.31
C VAL A 119 13.15 8.85 0.62
N SER A 120 12.69 7.60 0.70
CA SER A 120 11.29 7.29 1.00
C SER A 120 10.88 7.74 2.40
N GLN A 121 11.75 7.61 3.40
CA GLN A 121 11.48 8.11 4.76
C GLN A 121 11.27 9.62 4.80
N ILE A 122 12.08 10.38 4.05
CA ILE A 122 11.97 11.84 3.94
C ILE A 122 10.63 12.21 3.30
N ILE A 123 10.29 11.56 2.18
CA ILE A 123 9.02 11.79 1.46
C ILE A 123 7.83 11.43 2.35
N GLN A 124 7.84 10.27 3.01
CA GLN A 124 6.77 9.82 3.89
C GLN A 124 6.52 10.80 5.04
N THR A 125 7.59 11.32 5.64
CA THR A 125 7.48 12.31 6.73
C THR A 125 6.77 13.57 6.26
N GLU A 126 7.10 14.07 5.07
CA GLU A 126 6.45 15.26 4.53
C GLU A 126 5.01 14.98 4.10
N GLN A 127 4.77 13.84 3.47
CA GLN A 127 3.43 13.39 3.09
C GLN A 127 2.50 13.30 4.31
N GLN A 128 2.96 12.76 5.44
CA GLN A 128 2.16 12.71 6.67
C GLN A 128 1.73 14.09 7.17
N LYS A 129 2.59 15.10 7.06
CA LYS A 129 2.24 16.49 7.42
C LYS A 129 1.20 17.07 6.47
N VAL A 130 1.33 16.78 5.17
CA VAL A 130 0.39 17.25 4.15
C VAL A 130 -0.98 16.61 4.30
N ILE A 131 -1.05 15.31 4.57
CA ILE A 131 -2.32 14.59 4.78
C ILE A 131 -3.08 15.12 6.01
N GLN A 132 -2.38 15.63 7.01
CA GLN A 132 -3.00 16.27 8.18
C GLN A 132 -3.61 17.65 7.87
N GLN A 133 -3.40 18.21 6.68
CA GLN A 133 -4.03 19.47 6.29
C GLN A 133 -5.52 19.25 6.04
N PRO A 134 -6.42 20.12 6.54
CA PRO A 134 -7.87 19.91 6.43
C PRO A 134 -8.38 19.74 5.00
N GLU A 135 -7.85 20.52 4.04
CA GLU A 135 -8.25 20.46 2.63
C GLU A 135 -7.89 19.11 1.99
N ILE A 136 -6.63 18.69 2.13
CA ILE A 136 -6.14 17.39 1.64
C ILE A 136 -6.91 16.24 2.30
N GLY A 137 -7.14 16.31 3.61
CA GLY A 137 -7.93 15.32 4.34
C GLY A 137 -9.36 15.18 3.81
N SER A 138 -10.01 16.31 3.46
CA SER A 138 -11.35 16.31 2.84
C SER A 138 -11.32 15.61 1.48
N HIS A 139 -10.38 15.97 0.61
CA HIS A 139 -10.30 15.38 -0.73
C HIS A 139 -9.93 13.88 -0.68
N LEU A 140 -9.12 13.45 0.31
CA LEU A 140 -8.86 12.03 0.57
C LEU A 140 -10.16 11.29 0.96
N GLN A 141 -10.93 11.84 1.90
CA GLN A 141 -12.18 11.21 2.32
C GLN A 141 -13.21 11.13 1.19
N GLU A 142 -13.30 12.16 0.35
CA GLU A 142 -14.15 12.16 -0.84
C GLU A 142 -13.71 11.08 -1.84
N PHE A 143 -12.40 10.95 -2.07
CA PHE A 143 -11.84 9.92 -2.93
C PHE A 143 -12.10 8.50 -2.40
N GLU A 144 -11.86 8.27 -1.11
CA GLU A 144 -12.16 6.99 -0.45
C GLU A 144 -13.65 6.61 -0.55
N THR A 145 -14.53 7.60 -0.35
CA THR A 145 -15.98 7.41 -0.49
C THR A 145 -16.34 6.99 -1.91
N LEU A 146 -15.75 7.63 -2.93
CA LEU A 146 -15.99 7.29 -4.32
C LEU A 146 -15.53 5.86 -4.66
N VAL A 147 -14.35 5.47 -4.17
CA VAL A 147 -13.83 4.11 -4.35
C VAL A 147 -14.77 3.10 -3.69
N MET A 148 -15.22 3.35 -2.47
CA MET A 148 -16.16 2.48 -1.75
C MET A 148 -17.48 2.31 -2.51
N GLN A 149 -18.08 3.43 -2.97
CA GLN A 149 -19.31 3.40 -3.76
C GLN A 149 -19.14 2.57 -5.02
N LYS A 150 -17.99 2.66 -5.69
CA LYS A 150 -17.71 1.85 -6.88
C LYS A 150 -17.52 0.37 -6.54
N MET A 151 -16.83 0.05 -5.45
CA MET A 151 -16.71 -1.33 -4.99
C MET A 151 -18.08 -1.93 -4.66
N GLU A 152 -18.96 -1.19 -3.99
CA GLU A 152 -20.35 -1.60 -3.70
C GLU A 152 -21.17 -1.79 -4.98
N ALA A 153 -21.01 -0.91 -5.97
CA ALA A 153 -21.67 -1.05 -7.27
C ALA A 153 -21.19 -2.29 -8.05
N ILE A 154 -19.92 -2.69 -7.88
CA ILE A 154 -19.36 -3.92 -8.48
C ILE A 154 -19.86 -5.16 -7.71
N ASN A 155 -19.82 -5.10 -6.38
CA ASN A 155 -20.27 -6.16 -5.48
C ASN A 155 -21.06 -5.57 -4.30
N PRO A 156 -22.41 -5.75 -4.27
CA PRO A 156 -23.25 -5.25 -3.18
C PRO A 156 -22.93 -5.83 -1.79
N GLU A 157 -22.18 -6.94 -1.71
CA GLU A 157 -21.74 -7.52 -0.44
C GLU A 157 -20.44 -6.87 0.10
N THR A 158 -19.88 -5.89 -0.60
CA THR A 158 -18.63 -5.21 -0.20
C THR A 158 -18.63 -4.74 1.27
N PRO A 159 -19.68 -4.07 1.78
CA PRO A 159 -19.70 -3.66 3.19
C PRO A 159 -19.60 -4.84 4.16
N GLN A 160 -20.27 -5.95 3.87
CA GLN A 160 -20.26 -7.17 4.67
C GLN A 160 -18.88 -7.83 4.64
N LEU A 161 -18.23 -7.90 3.46
CA LEU A 161 -16.88 -8.44 3.31
C LEU A 161 -15.85 -7.65 4.13
N LEU A 162 -15.92 -6.31 4.08
CA LEU A 162 -15.04 -5.44 4.85
C LEU A 162 -15.26 -5.60 6.36
N SER A 163 -16.51 -5.63 6.81
CA SER A 163 -16.85 -5.88 8.21
C SER A 163 -16.31 -7.22 8.69
N LYS A 164 -16.45 -8.28 7.88
CA LYS A 164 -15.94 -9.61 8.18
C LYS A 164 -14.41 -9.64 8.25
N LEU A 165 -13.72 -8.96 7.32
CA LEU A 165 -12.26 -8.83 7.33
C LEU A 165 -11.77 -8.16 8.63
N GLU A 166 -12.43 -7.08 9.07
CA GLU A 166 -12.09 -6.40 10.31
C GLU A 166 -12.28 -7.30 11.53
N GLN A 167 -13.40 -8.04 11.60
CA GLN A 167 -13.65 -9.01 12.68
C GLN A 167 -12.56 -10.09 12.75
N LEU A 168 -12.14 -10.64 11.60
CA LEU A 168 -11.07 -11.64 11.54
C LEU A 168 -9.74 -11.05 12.00
N ARG A 169 -9.39 -9.84 11.55
CA ARG A 169 -8.19 -9.12 11.99
C ARG A 169 -8.18 -8.96 13.52
N ASN A 170 -9.30 -8.54 14.10
CA ASN A 170 -9.42 -8.34 15.54
C ASN A 170 -9.27 -9.65 16.32
N LYS A 171 -9.91 -10.74 15.85
CA LYS A 171 -9.76 -12.08 16.45
C LYS A 171 -8.31 -12.56 16.41
N LEU A 172 -7.65 -12.44 15.26
CA LEU A 172 -6.24 -12.83 15.10
C LEU A 172 -5.32 -12.03 16.03
N MET A 173 -5.53 -10.71 16.18
CA MET A 173 -4.77 -9.89 17.13
C MET A 173 -4.99 -10.32 18.58
N THR A 174 -6.23 -10.62 18.98
CA THR A 174 -6.53 -11.11 20.33
C THR A 174 -5.87 -12.46 20.61
N MET A 175 -5.89 -13.40 19.66
CA MET A 175 -5.22 -14.69 19.81
C MET A 175 -3.70 -14.54 19.96
N GLN A 176 -3.10 -13.62 19.19
CA GLN A 176 -1.66 -13.33 19.29
C GLN A 176 -1.28 -12.77 20.66
N GLN A 177 -2.13 -11.93 21.28
CA GLN A 177 -1.90 -11.40 22.63
C GLN A 177 -2.12 -12.44 23.73
N GLN A 178 -2.98 -13.44 23.48
CA GLN A 178 -3.31 -14.48 24.44
C GLN A 178 -2.33 -15.65 24.45
N GLN A 179 -1.46 -15.79 23.46
CA GLN A 179 -0.34 -16.74 23.53
C GLN A 179 0.65 -16.23 24.60
N PRO A 180 0.64 -16.80 25.82
CA PRO A 180 1.63 -16.42 26.82
C PRO A 180 3.00 -16.81 26.24
N ASN A 181 4.03 -15.99 26.45
CA ASN A 181 5.40 -16.39 26.21
C ASN A 181 5.67 -17.69 26.99
N GLN A 182 5.47 -18.84 26.36
CA GLN A 182 5.86 -20.14 26.89
C GLN A 182 7.39 -20.23 26.74
N ASN A 183 8.08 -19.50 27.62
CA ASN A 183 9.51 -19.65 27.88
C ASN A 183 9.71 -20.76 28.92
#